data_AF-A0A8J3KB54-F1
#
_entry.id   AF-A0A8J3KB54-F1
#
_cell.length_a   1.000
_cell.length_b   1.000
_cell.length_c   1.000
_cell.angle_alpha   90.00
_cell.angle_beta   90.00
_cell.angle_gamma   90.00
#
_symmetry.space_group_name_H-M   'P 1'
#
loop_
_entity.id
_entity.type
_entity.pdbx_description
1 polymer ?
#
loop_
_entity_poly.entity_id
_entity_poly.type
_entity_poly.pdbx_seq_one_letter_code
_entity_poly.pdbx_strand_id
1 'polypeptide(L)'
;MIVLSEELSTVRRRAAGVVTVLATVLIGLAACGGSGEPAAPATSASTVAAEEVFEAAAKALTTQPLQFKMEMRGLFSINGWMDVTARKAEIMGSMPIDGKSTAVHMLGTADDVWVKFDADAPSEKWMHATAAQLAGTTFDLTAPDNPGGVLGLVNAVNKVESAGTRRYQGTVDMTTSPTYDPATAGALADKLSAVPFQATVDEQGRLSTFRVDLTGLTPNLVMTASYTYGVPVVVKAPPAADVIEMPAAIVANIRS
;
A
#
# COMPACT_ATOMS: atom_id res chain seq x y z
N MET A 1 -19.55 -40.69 43.46
CA MET A 1 -20.74 -40.83 42.61
C MET A 1 -20.23 -40.93 41.18
N ILE A 2 -20.31 -42.15 40.64
CA ILE A 2 -19.79 -42.60 39.34
C ILE A 2 -20.86 -42.33 38.27
N VAL A 3 -20.44 -42.02 37.04
CA VAL A 3 -21.01 -42.40 35.70
C VAL A 3 -20.44 -41.37 34.70
N LEU A 4 -19.34 -41.65 33.99
CA LEU A 4 -19.23 -42.39 32.70
C LEU A 4 -20.19 -41.89 31.60
N SER A 5 -19.62 -41.25 30.57
CA SER A 5 -20.04 -41.48 29.18
C SER A 5 -18.88 -41.14 28.23
N GLU A 6 -18.18 -42.20 27.82
CA GLU A 6 -17.44 -42.31 26.57
C GLU A 6 -18.36 -42.10 25.36
N GLU A 7 -17.76 -41.72 24.22
CA GLU A 7 -17.95 -42.29 22.86
C GLU A 7 -17.36 -41.25 21.89
N LEU A 8 -16.15 -41.41 21.36
CA LEU A 8 -15.64 -42.39 20.39
C LEU A 8 -15.46 -41.75 19.00
N SER A 9 -14.18 -41.72 18.64
CA SER A 9 -13.61 -41.56 17.31
C SER A 9 -14.39 -42.23 16.19
N THR A 10 -14.59 -41.52 15.08
CA THR A 10 -14.80 -42.15 13.77
C THR A 10 -13.68 -41.77 12.82
N VAL A 11 -12.63 -42.59 12.83
CA VAL A 11 -11.71 -42.78 11.72
C VAL A 11 -12.42 -43.64 10.67
N ARG A 12 -12.53 -43.15 9.43
CA ARG A 12 -12.71 -44.03 8.27
C ARG A 12 -11.68 -43.71 7.19
N ARG A 13 -10.75 -44.67 7.07
CA ARG A 13 -9.87 -44.92 5.94
C ARG A 13 -10.65 -45.29 4.67
N ARG A 14 -9.94 -45.18 3.53
CA ARG A 14 -10.09 -45.82 2.19
C ARG A 14 -10.47 -44.79 1.12
N ALA A 15 -9.86 -44.72 -0.06
CA ALA A 15 -8.81 -45.54 -0.69
C ALA A 15 -8.19 -44.76 -1.87
N ALA A 16 -7.05 -45.26 -2.33
CA ALA A 16 -6.31 -44.84 -3.50
C ALA A 16 -7.11 -44.87 -4.80
N GLY A 17 -6.72 -44.00 -5.74
CA GLY A 17 -7.15 -44.02 -7.14
C GLY A 17 -6.12 -43.32 -8.01
N VAL A 18 -5.03 -44.02 -8.32
CA VAL A 18 -4.11 -43.69 -9.42
C VAL A 18 -4.77 -44.20 -10.70
N VAL A 19 -4.99 -43.33 -11.68
CA VAL A 19 -5.22 -43.73 -13.06
C VAL A 19 -4.37 -42.85 -13.96
N THR A 20 -3.28 -43.43 -14.41
CA THR A 20 -2.46 -43.00 -15.54
C THR A 20 -3.17 -43.41 -16.82
N VAL A 21 -3.43 -42.47 -17.74
CA VAL A 21 -3.69 -42.81 -19.15
C VAL A 21 -2.73 -42.02 -20.02
N LEU A 22 -1.78 -42.78 -20.55
CA LEU A 22 -0.88 -42.45 -21.64
C LEU A 22 -1.67 -42.58 -22.95
N ALA A 23 -1.66 -41.57 -23.81
CA ALA A 23 -2.06 -41.73 -25.21
C ALA A 23 -1.19 -40.85 -26.12
N THR A 24 -0.60 -41.51 -27.10
CA THR A 24 0.52 -41.10 -27.92
C THR A 24 0.06 -40.71 -29.33
N VAL A 25 0.84 -39.84 -29.98
CA VAL A 25 1.08 -39.70 -31.44
C VAL A 25 -0.01 -39.09 -32.33
N LEU A 26 0.35 -37.99 -33.02
CA LEU A 26 0.33 -37.92 -34.49
C LEU A 26 1.47 -37.02 -35.01
N ILE A 27 2.27 -37.59 -35.91
CA ILE A 27 3.32 -36.96 -36.72
C ILE A 27 2.64 -36.34 -37.95
N GLY A 28 2.96 -35.08 -38.26
CA GLY A 28 2.58 -34.40 -39.50
C GLY A 28 3.82 -33.84 -40.20
N LEU A 29 3.93 -34.12 -41.50
CA LEU A 29 5.10 -34.01 -42.36
C LEU A 29 5.54 -32.56 -42.68
N ALA A 30 6.82 -32.47 -43.05
CA ALA A 30 7.52 -31.31 -43.58
C ALA A 30 6.87 -30.70 -44.85
N ALA A 31 6.93 -29.37 -44.95
CA ALA A 31 6.87 -28.62 -46.20
C ALA A 31 7.90 -27.48 -46.17
N CYS A 32 8.46 -27.20 -47.34
CA CYS A 32 9.75 -26.59 -47.62
C CYS A 32 9.74 -25.05 -47.63
N GLY A 33 10.89 -24.45 -47.33
CA GLY A 33 11.35 -23.24 -48.01
C GLY A 33 10.94 -21.90 -47.40
N GLY A 34 11.78 -21.36 -46.53
CA GLY A 34 11.77 -19.95 -46.16
C GLY A 34 12.65 -19.74 -44.93
N SER A 35 13.86 -19.23 -45.12
CA SER A 35 14.70 -18.72 -44.04
C SER A 35 14.02 -17.49 -43.43
N GLY A 36 13.06 -17.73 -42.55
CA GLY A 36 12.50 -16.76 -41.62
C GLY A 36 12.98 -17.13 -40.24
N GLU A 37 13.92 -16.35 -39.72
CA GLU A 37 14.19 -16.26 -38.29
C GLU A 37 12.84 -16.22 -37.54
N PRO A 38 12.60 -17.06 -36.52
CA PRO A 38 11.40 -16.91 -35.71
C PRO A 38 11.50 -15.55 -35.00
N ALA A 39 10.77 -14.55 -35.53
CA ALA A 39 10.56 -13.31 -34.81
C ALA A 39 9.86 -13.68 -33.50
N ALA A 40 10.58 -13.54 -32.38
CA ALA A 40 10.04 -13.78 -31.05
C ALA A 40 8.84 -12.86 -30.82
N PRO A 41 7.60 -13.38 -30.70
CA PRO A 41 6.48 -12.58 -30.25
C PRO A 41 6.31 -12.80 -28.75
N ALA A 42 6.30 -11.70 -27.98
CA ALA A 42 5.49 -11.48 -26.77
C ALA A 42 6.26 -10.76 -25.64
N THR A 43 6.65 -9.50 -25.87
CA THR A 43 6.84 -8.58 -24.74
C THR A 43 5.47 -8.16 -24.15
N SER A 44 4.43 -8.06 -24.99
CA SER A 44 3.11 -7.55 -24.59
C SER A 44 2.34 -8.47 -23.63
N ALA A 45 2.40 -9.79 -23.78
CA ALA A 45 1.66 -10.71 -22.90
C ALA A 45 2.26 -10.75 -21.48
N SER A 46 3.57 -10.59 -21.35
CA SER A 46 4.25 -10.53 -20.05
C SER A 46 4.00 -9.22 -19.31
N THR A 47 3.79 -8.11 -20.05
CA THR A 47 3.49 -6.79 -19.45
C THR A 47 2.05 -6.75 -18.92
N VAL A 48 1.06 -7.16 -19.71
CA VAL A 48 -0.35 -7.20 -19.27
C VAL A 48 -0.51 -8.08 -18.03
N ALA A 49 0.14 -9.25 -18.00
CA ALA A 49 0.13 -10.12 -16.82
C ALA A 49 0.83 -9.50 -15.60
N ALA A 50 1.88 -8.68 -15.80
CA ALA A 50 2.56 -8.01 -14.69
C ALA A 50 1.71 -6.90 -14.08
N GLU A 51 1.01 -6.13 -14.92
CA GLU A 51 0.06 -5.09 -14.51
C GLU A 51 -1.09 -5.70 -13.70
N GLU A 52 -1.77 -6.73 -14.22
CA GLU A 52 -2.89 -7.39 -13.53
C GLU A 52 -2.49 -7.94 -12.15
N VAL A 53 -1.30 -8.56 -12.05
CA VAL A 53 -0.82 -9.09 -10.76
C VAL A 53 -0.48 -7.96 -9.80
N PHE A 54 0.13 -6.88 -10.27
CA PHE A 54 0.44 -5.73 -9.44
C PHE A 54 -0.82 -5.01 -8.95
N GLU A 55 -1.84 -4.86 -9.79
CA GLU A 55 -3.14 -4.30 -9.41
C GLU A 55 -3.82 -5.14 -8.32
N ALA A 56 -3.80 -6.47 -8.46
CA ALA A 56 -4.32 -7.38 -7.44
C ALA A 56 -3.54 -7.24 -6.12
N ALA A 57 -2.21 -7.11 -6.20
CA ALA A 57 -1.35 -6.89 -5.03
C ALA A 57 -1.62 -5.54 -4.35
N ALA A 58 -1.85 -4.48 -5.13
CA ALA A 58 -2.24 -3.15 -4.64
C ALA A 58 -3.60 -3.19 -3.93
N LYS A 59 -4.59 -3.86 -4.53
CA LYS A 59 -5.92 -4.06 -3.93
C LYS A 59 -5.86 -4.80 -2.59
N ALA A 60 -4.87 -5.66 -2.38
CA ALA A 60 -4.72 -6.35 -1.10
C ALA A 60 -4.55 -5.37 0.08
N LEU A 61 -4.00 -4.17 -0.15
CA LEU A 61 -3.82 -3.12 0.87
C LEU A 61 -5.14 -2.62 1.48
N THR A 62 -6.29 -2.79 0.81
CA THR A 62 -7.59 -2.34 1.32
C THR A 62 -8.48 -3.45 1.86
N THR A 63 -8.06 -4.71 1.73
CA THR A 63 -8.94 -5.86 1.99
C THR A 63 -8.67 -6.57 3.31
N GLN A 64 -7.55 -6.27 3.97
CA GLN A 64 -7.13 -6.94 5.20
C GLN A 64 -6.47 -5.94 6.15
N PRO A 65 -6.57 -6.16 7.47
CA PRO A 65 -5.77 -5.46 8.46
C PRO A 65 -4.27 -5.59 8.13
N LEU A 66 -3.55 -4.48 8.16
CA LEU A 66 -2.12 -4.47 7.87
C LEU A 66 -1.36 -3.51 8.78
N GLN A 67 -0.10 -3.81 9.00
CA GLN A 67 0.92 -2.89 9.45
C GLN A 67 1.71 -2.40 8.24
N PHE A 68 2.04 -1.12 8.22
CA PHE A 68 2.93 -0.54 7.23
C PHE A 68 4.05 0.28 7.89
N LYS A 69 5.18 0.36 7.20
CA LYS A 69 6.25 1.32 7.49
C LYS A 69 6.63 1.97 6.18
N MET A 70 6.67 3.30 6.17
CA MET A 70 7.14 4.09 5.05
C MET A 70 8.22 5.06 5.52
N GLU A 71 9.29 5.18 4.75
CA GLU A 71 10.39 6.08 5.03
C GLU A 71 10.84 6.77 3.75
N MET A 72 11.09 8.06 3.84
CA MET A 72 11.81 8.83 2.85
C MET A 72 13.01 9.44 3.55
N ARG A 73 14.20 8.93 3.22
CA ARG A 73 15.43 9.22 3.96
C ARG A 73 15.65 10.72 4.10
N GLY A 74 15.72 11.19 5.35
CA GLY A 74 15.99 12.60 5.68
C GLY A 74 14.79 13.54 5.58
N LEU A 75 13.60 13.05 5.20
CA LEU A 75 12.38 13.86 5.10
C LEU A 75 11.30 13.40 6.07
N PHE A 76 10.88 12.13 6.00
CA PHE A 76 9.87 11.61 6.91
C PHE A 76 10.03 10.12 7.17
N SER A 77 9.48 9.67 8.29
CA SER A 77 9.28 8.26 8.58
C SER A 77 7.92 8.10 9.23
N ILE A 78 7.12 7.19 8.72
CA ILE A 78 5.81 6.84 9.28
C ILE A 78 5.74 5.32 9.45
N ASN A 79 5.12 4.89 10.52
CA ASN A 79 4.71 3.52 10.78
C ASN A 79 3.27 3.53 11.22
N GLY A 80 2.50 2.53 10.84
CA GLY A 80 1.11 2.51 11.20
C GLY A 80 0.46 1.16 11.04
N TRP A 81 -0.76 1.11 11.53
CA TRP A 81 -1.68 -0.01 11.43
C TRP A 81 -2.96 0.50 10.80
N MET A 82 -3.52 -0.28 9.89
CA MET A 82 -4.71 0.12 9.16
C MET A 82 -5.60 -1.08 8.89
N ASP A 83 -6.90 -0.89 9.15
CA ASP A 83 -7.96 -1.79 8.75
C ASP A 83 -9.00 -0.94 8.02
N VAL A 84 -8.89 -0.93 6.69
CA VAL A 84 -9.76 -0.14 5.81
C VAL A 84 -11.21 -0.63 5.92
N THR A 85 -11.41 -1.94 6.10
CA THR A 85 -12.76 -2.54 6.21
C THR A 85 -13.43 -2.12 7.52
N ALA A 86 -12.69 -2.10 8.63
CA ALA A 86 -13.19 -1.61 9.91
C ALA A 86 -13.09 -0.07 10.07
N ARG A 87 -12.55 0.64 9.06
CA ARG A 87 -12.26 2.08 9.08
C ARG A 87 -11.48 2.50 10.33
N LYS A 88 -10.40 1.78 10.63
CA LYS A 88 -9.50 2.06 11.75
C LYS A 88 -8.09 2.29 11.26
N ALA A 89 -7.43 3.29 11.83
CA ALA A 89 -6.02 3.54 11.57
C ALA A 89 -5.31 4.08 12.81
N GLU A 90 -4.07 3.68 12.99
CA GLU A 90 -3.13 4.32 13.90
C GLU A 90 -1.85 4.57 13.13
N ILE A 91 -1.40 5.83 13.11
CA ILE A 91 -0.20 6.24 12.37
C ILE A 91 0.67 7.03 13.32
N MET A 92 1.93 6.65 13.41
CA MET A 92 2.96 7.36 14.13
C MET A 92 4.07 7.71 13.16
N GLY A 93 4.73 8.84 13.36
CA GLY A 93 5.85 9.19 12.52
C GLY A 93 6.42 10.55 12.81
N SER A 94 7.21 11.05 11.88
CA SER A 94 7.75 12.39 11.90
C SER A 94 7.64 13.01 10.52
N MET A 95 7.22 14.27 10.46
CA MET A 95 7.12 15.03 9.22
C MET A 95 7.68 16.44 9.40
N PRO A 96 8.16 17.09 8.32
CA PRO A 96 8.65 18.46 8.42
C PRO A 96 7.47 19.44 8.62
N ILE A 97 7.47 20.18 9.72
CA ILE A 97 6.58 21.31 10.00
C ILE A 97 7.48 22.52 10.26
N ASP A 98 7.30 23.60 9.49
CA ASP A 98 8.15 24.81 9.54
C ASP A 98 9.66 24.49 9.46
N GLY A 99 10.03 23.49 8.64
CA GLY A 99 11.41 23.06 8.45
C GLY A 99 11.99 22.22 9.60
N LYS A 100 11.22 21.91 10.64
CA LYS A 100 11.61 21.03 11.74
C LYS A 100 10.91 19.67 11.61
N SER A 101 11.65 18.59 11.91
CA SER A 101 11.04 17.27 12.02
C SER A 101 10.18 17.22 13.28
N THR A 102 8.86 17.15 13.12
CA THR A 102 7.89 17.11 14.21
C THR A 102 7.25 15.73 14.24
N ALA A 103 7.27 15.08 15.40
CA ALA A 103 6.58 13.81 15.55
C ALA A 103 5.06 14.03 15.51
N VAL A 104 4.36 13.09 14.89
CA VAL A 104 2.91 13.08 14.76
C VAL A 104 2.39 11.70 15.15
N HIS A 105 1.31 11.68 15.91
CA HIS A 105 0.53 10.49 16.25
C HIS A 105 -0.91 10.75 15.87
N MET A 106 -1.44 9.91 14.98
CA MET A 106 -2.80 9.98 14.51
C MET A 106 -3.54 8.69 14.86
N LEU A 107 -4.79 8.85 15.29
CA LEU A 107 -5.72 7.78 15.58
C LEU A 107 -6.99 8.04 14.79
N GLY A 108 -7.49 7.04 14.07
CA GLY A 108 -8.70 7.16 13.25
C GLY A 108 -9.67 6.02 13.52
N THR A 109 -10.94 6.35 13.63
CA THR A 109 -12.09 5.44 13.59
C THR A 109 -13.02 5.86 12.45
N ALA A 110 -14.10 5.12 12.23
CA ALA A 110 -15.07 5.43 11.17
C ALA A 110 -15.63 6.87 11.24
N ASP A 111 -15.68 7.46 12.43
CA ASP A 111 -16.35 8.72 12.71
C ASP A 111 -15.40 9.82 13.18
N ASP A 112 -14.28 9.46 13.81
CA ASP A 112 -13.42 10.40 14.54
C ASP A 112 -11.95 10.21 14.18
N VAL A 113 -11.22 11.33 14.20
CA VAL A 113 -9.77 11.37 14.03
C VAL A 113 -9.18 12.23 15.15
N TRP A 114 -8.14 11.71 15.78
CA TRP A 114 -7.33 12.43 16.77
C TRP A 114 -5.91 12.57 16.25
N VAL A 115 -5.36 13.77 16.35
CA VAL A 115 -3.99 14.09 15.97
C VAL A 115 -3.28 14.70 17.16
N LYS A 116 -2.12 14.18 17.49
CA LYS A 116 -1.21 14.75 18.48
C LYS A 116 0.14 14.99 17.81
N PHE A 117 0.75 16.12 18.15
CA PHE A 117 2.10 16.44 17.75
C PHE A 117 2.97 16.54 19.01
N ASP A 118 4.28 16.33 18.88
CA ASP A 118 5.22 16.49 19.99
C ASP A 118 5.38 17.97 20.42
N ALA A 119 6.00 18.18 21.59
CA ALA A 119 6.23 19.51 22.16
C ALA A 119 6.95 20.43 21.15
N ASP A 120 6.49 21.69 21.06
CA ASP A 120 6.74 22.72 20.02
C ASP A 120 5.70 22.78 18.88
N ALA A 121 4.67 21.94 18.93
CA ALA A 121 3.52 21.98 18.02
C ALA A 121 2.32 22.77 18.61
N PRO A 122 1.24 23.06 17.84
CA PRO A 122 0.19 23.99 18.29
C PRO A 122 -0.60 23.53 19.54
N SER A 123 -0.45 22.26 19.96
CA SER A 123 -1.07 21.71 21.16
C SER A 123 -0.36 20.42 21.62
N GLU A 124 -0.08 20.30 22.93
CA GLU A 124 0.35 19.04 23.57
C GLU A 124 -0.83 18.06 23.82
N LYS A 125 -2.05 18.55 23.67
CA LYS A 125 -3.30 17.77 23.73
C LYS A 125 -3.64 17.19 22.36
N TRP A 126 -4.38 16.07 22.38
CA TRP A 126 -4.97 15.49 21.19
C TRP A 126 -5.99 16.44 20.57
N MET A 127 -5.80 16.77 19.31
CA MET A 127 -6.75 17.54 18.52
C MET A 127 -7.72 16.57 17.86
N HIS A 128 -9.00 16.76 18.10
CA HIS A 128 -10.09 15.94 17.57
C HIS A 128 -10.77 16.61 16.38
N ALA A 129 -11.06 15.85 15.33
CA ALA A 129 -11.96 16.23 14.27
C ALA A 129 -12.76 15.00 13.83
N THR A 130 -13.97 15.20 13.35
CA THR A 130 -14.75 14.13 12.72
C THR A 130 -14.15 13.75 11.37
N ALA A 131 -14.29 12.49 10.97
CA ALA A 131 -13.90 12.01 9.65
C ALA A 131 -14.54 12.84 8.52
N ALA A 132 -15.78 13.30 8.72
CA ALA A 132 -16.48 14.17 7.77
C ALA A 132 -15.82 15.56 7.61
N GLN A 133 -15.25 16.12 8.67
CA GLN A 133 -14.51 17.39 8.59
C GLN A 133 -13.20 17.25 7.80
N LEU A 134 -12.58 16.07 7.88
CA LEU A 134 -11.29 15.77 7.25
C LEU A 134 -11.42 15.12 5.86
N ALA A 135 -12.64 14.89 5.37
CA ALA A 135 -12.87 14.25 4.08
C ALA A 135 -12.08 14.93 2.95
N GLY A 136 -11.30 14.14 2.20
CA GLY A 136 -10.47 14.61 1.08
C GLY A 136 -9.19 15.35 1.47
N THR A 137 -8.84 15.40 2.76
CA THR A 137 -7.55 15.96 3.24
C THR A 137 -6.49 14.86 3.36
N THR A 138 -5.23 15.24 3.56
CA THR A 138 -4.15 14.30 3.92
C THR A 138 -4.43 13.54 5.23
N PHE A 139 -5.30 14.08 6.09
CA PHE A 139 -5.71 13.45 7.35
C PHE A 139 -6.98 12.61 7.22
N ASP A 140 -7.50 12.39 6.02
CA ASP A 140 -8.61 11.47 5.78
C ASP A 140 -8.15 10.00 5.91
N LEU A 141 -7.99 9.55 7.15
CA LEU A 141 -7.52 8.20 7.47
C LEU A 141 -8.53 7.10 7.14
N THR A 142 -9.75 7.47 6.76
CA THR A 142 -10.88 6.53 6.62
C THR A 142 -11.50 6.53 5.23
N ALA A 143 -10.90 7.26 4.29
CA ALA A 143 -11.24 7.18 2.88
C ALA A 143 -11.24 5.71 2.43
N PRO A 144 -12.30 5.23 1.78
CA PRO A 144 -12.43 3.82 1.42
C PRO A 144 -11.43 3.38 0.35
N ASP A 145 -10.95 4.31 -0.46
CA ASP A 145 -10.11 4.11 -1.63
C ASP A 145 -8.66 4.59 -1.45
N ASN A 146 -8.40 5.49 -0.49
CA ASN A 146 -7.05 6.01 -0.22
C ASN A 146 -6.87 6.52 1.23
N PRO A 147 -7.05 5.66 2.24
CA PRO A 147 -6.93 6.05 3.64
C PRO A 147 -5.55 6.63 3.94
N GLY A 148 -5.52 7.88 4.42
CA GLY A 148 -4.30 8.62 4.75
C GLY A 148 -3.36 8.84 3.56
N GLY A 149 -3.84 8.75 2.32
CA GLY A 149 -3.02 8.94 1.13
C GLY A 149 -2.08 7.76 0.79
N VAL A 150 -2.10 6.67 1.56
CA VAL A 150 -1.12 5.57 1.48
C VAL A 150 -1.19 4.80 0.15
N LEU A 151 -2.36 4.81 -0.51
CA LEU A 151 -2.58 4.17 -1.80
C LEU A 151 -2.36 5.10 -2.98
N GLY A 152 -2.32 6.42 -2.75
CA GLY A 152 -2.15 7.41 -3.82
C GLY A 152 -0.91 7.14 -4.66
N LEU A 153 0.18 6.71 -4.03
CA LEU A 153 1.42 6.39 -4.73
C LEU A 153 1.34 5.11 -5.59
N VAL A 154 0.63 4.08 -5.09
CA VAL A 154 0.45 2.82 -5.81
C VAL A 154 -0.53 3.04 -6.98
N ASN A 155 -1.55 3.86 -6.77
CA ASN A 155 -2.51 4.26 -7.81
C ASN A 155 -1.88 5.16 -8.89
N ALA A 156 -0.78 5.84 -8.57
CA ALA A 156 -0.02 6.65 -9.50
C ALA A 156 0.95 5.83 -10.38
N VAL A 157 1.01 4.50 -10.20
CA VAL A 157 1.79 3.61 -11.08
C VAL A 157 1.14 3.59 -12.47
N ASN A 158 1.90 3.94 -13.51
CA ASN A 158 1.40 4.02 -14.89
C ASN A 158 2.02 2.98 -15.83
N LYS A 159 3.07 2.29 -15.40
CA LYS A 159 3.72 1.23 -16.16
C LYS A 159 4.26 0.19 -15.20
N VAL A 160 4.01 -1.10 -15.47
CA VAL A 160 4.54 -2.21 -14.67
C VAL A 160 5.16 -3.27 -15.57
N GLU A 161 6.33 -3.76 -15.17
CA GLU A 161 7.03 -4.85 -15.82
C GLU A 161 7.46 -5.87 -14.77
N SER A 162 7.49 -7.15 -15.15
CA SER A 162 8.06 -8.21 -14.32
C SER A 162 9.58 -8.06 -14.27
N ALA A 163 10.13 -8.05 -13.05
CA ALA A 163 11.57 -8.03 -12.77
C ALA A 163 12.07 -9.39 -12.24
N GLY A 164 11.30 -10.46 -12.49
CA GLY A 164 11.54 -11.81 -12.00
C GLY A 164 10.46 -12.30 -11.04
N THR A 165 10.69 -13.46 -10.43
CA THR A 165 9.71 -14.08 -9.54
C THR A 165 9.34 -13.16 -8.38
N ARG A 166 8.07 -12.75 -8.30
CA ARG A 166 7.51 -11.87 -7.26
C ARG A 166 8.18 -10.50 -7.16
N ARG A 167 8.78 -10.03 -8.25
CA ARG A 167 9.44 -8.72 -8.33
C ARG A 167 8.89 -7.96 -9.52
N TYR A 168 8.62 -6.69 -9.31
CA TYR A 168 8.05 -5.79 -10.30
C TYR A 168 8.85 -4.50 -10.32
N GLN A 169 8.88 -3.86 -11.47
CA GLN A 169 9.51 -2.56 -11.67
C GLN A 169 8.66 -1.74 -12.64
N GLY A 170 8.88 -0.44 -12.68
CA GLY A 170 8.18 0.40 -13.62
C GLY A 170 8.28 1.87 -13.27
N THR A 171 7.24 2.62 -13.59
CA THR A 171 7.20 4.07 -13.34
C THR A 171 5.94 4.50 -12.58
N VAL A 172 6.12 5.51 -11.74
CA VAL A 172 5.07 6.25 -11.04
C VAL A 172 5.01 7.65 -11.62
N ASP A 173 3.81 8.10 -11.93
CA ASP A 173 3.53 9.50 -12.27
C ASP A 173 3.12 10.27 -11.03
N MET A 174 4.11 10.87 -10.37
CA MET A 174 3.87 11.67 -9.15
C MET A 174 3.13 12.98 -9.43
N THR A 175 3.02 13.40 -10.70
CA THR A 175 2.23 14.60 -11.06
C THR A 175 0.73 14.36 -10.94
N THR A 176 0.31 13.09 -10.85
CA THR A 176 -1.09 12.70 -10.60
C THR A 176 -1.46 12.68 -9.11
N SER A 177 -0.50 12.87 -8.21
CA SER A 177 -0.79 12.91 -6.78
C SER A 177 -1.67 14.12 -6.45
N PRO A 178 -2.71 13.98 -5.62
CA PRO A 178 -3.48 15.13 -5.11
C PRO A 178 -2.60 16.16 -4.39
N THR A 179 -1.46 15.73 -3.84
CA THR A 179 -0.49 16.59 -3.14
C THR A 179 0.53 17.23 -4.08
N TYR A 180 0.42 17.03 -5.40
CA TYR A 180 1.28 17.66 -6.39
C TYR A 180 0.80 19.10 -6.63
N ASP A 181 1.68 20.06 -6.38
CA ASP A 181 1.45 21.45 -6.73
C ASP A 181 2.22 21.81 -8.02
N PRO A 182 1.52 22.04 -9.16
CA PRO A 182 2.15 22.41 -10.42
C PRO A 182 2.93 23.73 -10.34
N ALA A 183 2.54 24.64 -9.46
CA ALA A 183 3.15 25.97 -9.34
C ALA A 183 4.55 25.91 -8.72
N THR A 184 4.79 24.94 -7.83
CA THR A 184 6.10 24.72 -7.19
C THR A 184 6.94 23.66 -7.90
N ALA A 185 6.32 22.75 -8.65
CA ALA A 185 7.02 21.66 -9.32
C ALA A 185 7.71 22.04 -10.64
N GLY A 186 7.22 23.05 -11.38
CA GLY A 186 7.89 23.65 -12.56
C GLY A 186 8.82 22.71 -13.36
N ALA A 187 10.12 23.00 -13.34
CA ALA A 187 11.17 22.26 -14.07
C ALA A 187 11.41 20.80 -13.63
N LEU A 188 10.72 20.33 -12.58
CA LEU A 188 10.77 18.96 -12.09
C LEU A 188 9.59 18.12 -12.60
N ALA A 189 8.58 18.70 -13.25
CA ALA A 189 7.41 17.98 -13.74
C ALA A 189 7.77 16.78 -14.63
N ASP A 190 8.68 16.98 -15.59
CA ASP A 190 9.18 15.89 -16.47
C ASP A 190 9.92 14.79 -15.69
N LYS A 191 10.57 15.13 -14.57
CA LYS A 191 11.24 14.16 -13.71
C LYS A 191 10.28 13.44 -12.77
N LEU A 192 9.11 14.02 -12.52
CA LEU A 192 8.08 13.49 -11.63
C LEU A 192 7.03 12.65 -12.37
N SER A 193 6.92 12.77 -13.69
CA SER A 193 5.94 12.03 -14.50
C SER A 193 6.33 10.57 -14.77
N ALA A 194 7.60 10.21 -14.59
CA ALA A 194 8.12 8.86 -14.84
C ALA A 194 9.19 8.46 -13.81
N VAL A 195 8.83 8.49 -12.53
CA VAL A 195 9.75 8.14 -11.44
C VAL A 195 9.90 6.62 -11.34
N PRO A 196 11.12 6.06 -11.38
CA PRO A 196 11.31 4.62 -11.29
C PRO A 196 10.82 4.06 -9.96
N PHE A 197 10.14 2.91 -10.00
CA PHE A 197 9.81 2.13 -8.80
C PHE A 197 10.26 0.67 -8.91
N GLN A 198 10.38 0.04 -7.75
CA GLN A 198 10.51 -1.40 -7.59
C GLN A 198 9.54 -1.88 -6.52
N ALA A 199 8.95 -3.05 -6.74
CA ALA A 199 8.02 -3.67 -5.81
C ALA A 199 8.28 -5.16 -5.67
N THR A 200 7.91 -5.71 -4.51
CA THR A 200 7.87 -7.16 -4.31
C THR A 200 6.54 -7.57 -3.72
N VAL A 201 6.15 -8.81 -3.99
CA VAL A 201 4.94 -9.43 -3.43
C VAL A 201 5.30 -10.62 -2.55
N ASP A 202 4.48 -10.89 -1.56
CA ASP A 202 4.61 -12.06 -0.69
C ASP A 202 4.16 -13.36 -1.39
N GLU A 203 4.13 -14.47 -0.65
CA GLU A 203 3.70 -15.78 -1.18
C GLU A 203 2.20 -15.84 -1.52
N GLN A 204 1.42 -14.94 -0.93
CA GLN A 204 -0.02 -14.81 -1.17
C GLN A 204 -0.33 -13.82 -2.31
N GLY A 205 0.71 -13.26 -2.97
CA GLY A 205 0.55 -12.30 -4.05
C GLY A 205 0.18 -10.89 -3.59
N ARG A 206 0.41 -10.55 -2.31
CA ARG A 206 0.12 -9.23 -1.75
C ARG A 206 1.38 -8.37 -1.75
N LEU A 207 1.24 -7.05 -1.89
CA LEU A 207 2.37 -6.13 -1.91
C LEU A 207 3.13 -6.18 -0.58
N SER A 208 4.42 -6.55 -0.59
CA SER A 208 5.23 -6.64 0.64
C SER A 208 6.21 -5.47 0.76
N THR A 209 6.76 -4.99 -0.36
CA THR A 209 7.62 -3.80 -0.41
C THR A 209 7.31 -2.95 -1.64
N PHE A 210 7.37 -1.64 -1.50
CA PHE A 210 7.27 -0.69 -2.59
C PHE A 210 8.36 0.39 -2.43
N ARG A 211 9.18 0.60 -3.45
CA ARG A 211 10.32 1.52 -3.42
C ARG A 211 10.24 2.46 -4.60
N VAL A 212 10.35 3.76 -4.35
CA VAL A 212 10.40 4.80 -5.38
C VAL A 212 11.76 5.47 -5.35
N ASP A 213 12.39 5.54 -6.51
CA ASP A 213 13.71 6.12 -6.70
C ASP A 213 13.60 7.58 -7.14
N LEU A 214 13.83 8.49 -6.21
CA LEU A 214 13.78 9.94 -6.43
C LEU A 214 15.17 10.54 -6.64
N THR A 215 16.19 9.71 -6.91
CA THR A 215 17.57 10.18 -7.04
C THR A 215 17.79 11.12 -8.23
N GLY A 216 16.89 11.08 -9.23
CA GLY A 216 16.85 12.05 -10.33
C GLY A 216 16.47 13.48 -9.90
N LEU A 217 15.84 13.64 -8.73
CA LEU A 217 15.52 14.94 -8.11
C LEU A 217 16.64 15.38 -7.17
N THR A 218 17.07 14.51 -6.28
CA THR A 218 18.10 14.80 -5.27
C THR A 218 18.90 13.52 -4.99
N PRO A 219 20.25 13.58 -4.95
CA PRO A 219 21.06 12.40 -4.68
C PRO A 219 20.64 11.68 -3.39
N ASN A 220 20.53 10.36 -3.45
CA ASN A 220 20.12 9.48 -2.35
C ASN A 220 18.68 9.64 -1.85
N LEU A 221 17.83 10.41 -2.55
CA LEU A 221 16.41 10.51 -2.21
C LEU A 221 15.69 9.26 -2.68
N VAL A 222 15.22 8.46 -1.73
CA VAL A 222 14.52 7.21 -1.97
C VAL A 222 13.41 7.11 -0.95
N MET A 223 12.23 6.71 -1.41
CA MET A 223 11.12 6.32 -0.56
C MET A 223 10.97 4.80 -0.56
N THR A 224 10.78 4.21 0.61
CA THR A 224 10.51 2.78 0.78
C THR A 224 9.31 2.59 1.68
N ALA A 225 8.36 1.78 1.24
CA ALA A 225 7.25 1.28 2.01
C ALA A 225 7.34 -0.24 2.15
N SER A 226 6.93 -0.75 3.30
CA SER A 226 6.85 -2.18 3.62
C SER A 226 5.52 -2.48 4.30
N TYR A 227 4.97 -3.66 4.02
CA TYR A 227 3.64 -4.04 4.46
C TYR A 227 3.66 -5.44 5.08
N THR A 228 2.91 -5.61 6.16
CA THR A 228 2.73 -6.89 6.86
C THR A 228 1.25 -7.06 7.15
N TYR A 229 0.67 -8.16 6.69
CA TYR A 229 -0.79 -8.37 6.75
C TYR A 229 -1.20 -9.26 7.91
N GLY A 230 -2.48 -9.17 8.29
CA GLY A 230 -3.09 -10.00 9.33
C GLY A 230 -2.84 -9.52 10.76
N VAL A 231 -2.30 -8.30 10.92
CA VAL A 231 -2.10 -7.69 12.24
C VAL A 231 -3.39 -6.98 12.66
N PRO A 232 -4.03 -7.37 13.77
CA PRO A 232 -5.25 -6.69 14.23
C PRO A 232 -5.02 -5.21 14.53
N VAL A 233 -5.95 -4.36 14.12
CA VAL A 233 -5.88 -2.91 14.36
C VAL A 233 -6.82 -2.53 15.50
N VAL A 234 -6.23 -1.96 16.55
CA VAL A 234 -6.96 -1.52 17.73
C VAL A 234 -6.70 -0.04 17.94
N VAL A 235 -7.73 0.77 17.78
CA VAL A 235 -7.69 2.21 18.03
C VAL A 235 -8.52 2.51 19.26
N LYS A 236 -7.94 3.26 20.20
CA LYS A 236 -8.63 3.72 21.41
C LYS A 236 -8.66 5.25 21.39
N ALA A 237 -9.84 5.83 21.59
CA ALA A 237 -9.97 7.27 21.75
C ALA A 237 -9.08 7.73 22.93
N PRO A 238 -8.40 8.88 22.81
CA PRO A 238 -7.68 9.47 23.93
C PRO A 238 -8.59 9.83 25.10
N PRO A 239 -8.05 9.98 26.33
CA PRO A 239 -8.83 10.46 27.46
C PRO A 239 -9.42 11.84 27.17
N ALA A 240 -10.71 12.04 27.46
CA ALA A 240 -11.40 13.30 27.13
C ALA A 240 -10.75 14.56 27.73
N ALA A 241 -10.07 14.45 28.89
CA ALA A 241 -9.34 15.55 29.51
C ALA A 241 -8.12 16.02 28.68
N ASP A 242 -7.58 15.13 27.86
CA ASP A 242 -6.42 15.34 26.99
C ASP A 242 -6.83 15.65 25.55
N VAL A 243 -8.12 15.85 25.28
CA VAL A 243 -8.66 16.16 23.97
C VAL A 243 -9.10 17.62 23.91
N ILE A 244 -8.79 18.27 22.80
CA ILE A 244 -9.36 19.54 22.37
C ILE A 244 -9.91 19.38 20.96
N GLU A 245 -10.90 20.19 20.61
CA GLU A 245 -11.34 20.25 19.21
C GLU A 245 -10.23 20.85 18.34
N MET A 246 -10.03 20.26 17.15
CA MET A 246 -9.07 20.75 16.18
C MET A 246 -9.49 22.15 15.72
N PRO A 247 -8.61 23.16 15.82
CA PRO A 247 -8.93 24.50 15.36
C PRO A 247 -9.35 24.53 13.89
N ALA A 248 -10.42 25.27 13.57
CA ALA A 248 -10.94 25.38 12.19
C ALA A 248 -9.89 25.87 11.18
N ALA A 249 -8.95 26.71 11.61
CA ALA A 249 -7.84 27.17 10.78
C ALA A 249 -6.92 26.02 10.35
N ILE A 250 -6.68 25.02 11.21
CA ILE A 250 -5.90 23.83 10.84
C ILE A 250 -6.66 23.03 9.80
N VAL A 251 -7.96 22.77 10.02
CA VAL A 251 -8.82 22.03 9.07
C VAL A 251 -8.86 22.72 7.70
N ALA A 252 -8.86 24.06 7.65
CA ALA A 252 -8.83 24.80 6.41
C ALA A 252 -7.49 24.66 5.66
N ASN A 253 -6.37 24.66 6.37
CA ASN A 253 -5.03 24.60 5.77
C ASN A 253 -4.69 23.22 5.19
N ILE A 254 -5.25 22.14 5.75
CA ILE A 254 -4.96 20.76 5.31
C ILE A 254 -5.81 20.29 4.11
N ARG A 255 -6.72 21.15 3.61
CA ARG A 255 -7.54 20.90 2.42
C ARG A 255 -6.88 21.34 1.11
N SER A 256 -5.64 21.84 1.17
CA SER A 256 -4.89 22.38 0.02
C SER A 256 -4.58 21.32 -1.03
#